data_AF-G5LXY1-F1
#
_entry.id   AF-G5LXY1-F1
#
_cell.length_a   1.000
_cell.length_b   1.000
_cell.length_c   1.000
_cell.angle_alpha   90.00
_cell.angle_beta   90.00
_cell.angle_gamma   90.00
#
_symmetry.space_group_name_H-M   'P 1'
#
loop_
_entity.id
_entity.type
_entity.pdbx_description
1 polymer ?
#
loop_
_entity_poly.entity_id
_entity_poly.type
_entity_poly.pdbx_seq_one_letter_code
_entity_poly.pdbx_strand_id
1 'polypeptide(L)'
;MPASCETALQQRCQQIVTSPVLTPEQKRHFLALEAENALPYPTLPEDARQALDEGVICDMFEGHAPFKPRYVLPDYARFLANGSQWLELEGAKDLEDALSLLTILYHHVPSVTSMPVYLGQLDALLQPYVRIITQDAIDIRIKRFWRYLDRTLPDAFMHANIGPADAFMHANIGCQYWPCRYACHTSDFAR
;
A
#
# COMPACT_ATOMS: atom_id res chain seq x y z
N MET A 1 23.07 -11.54 40.92
CA MET A 1 23.00 -11.14 39.51
C MET A 1 22.62 -9.67 39.48
N PRO A 2 23.50 -8.74 39.09
CA PRO A 2 23.07 -7.35 38.95
C PRO A 2 22.08 -7.30 37.79
N ALA A 3 20.85 -6.86 38.06
CA ALA A 3 19.86 -6.60 37.03
C ALA A 3 20.45 -5.57 36.07
N SER A 4 20.72 -5.96 34.83
CA SER A 4 21.10 -5.02 33.78
C SER A 4 19.99 -3.97 33.66
N CYS A 5 20.32 -2.71 33.85
CA CYS A 5 19.38 -1.61 33.61
C CYS A 5 19.05 -1.61 32.12
N GLU A 6 17.87 -2.11 31.76
CA GLU A 6 17.40 -2.09 30.38
C GLU A 6 17.27 -0.64 29.91
N THR A 7 17.82 -0.35 28.74
CA THR A 7 17.63 0.95 28.07
C THR A 7 16.15 1.15 27.71
N ALA A 8 15.69 2.40 27.60
CA ALA A 8 14.32 2.69 27.20
C ALA A 8 13.93 2.04 25.86
N LEU A 9 14.89 1.92 24.94
CA LEU A 9 14.71 1.20 23.67
C LEU A 9 14.48 -0.30 23.89
N GLN A 10 15.28 -0.95 24.73
CA GLN A 10 15.11 -2.38 25.04
C GLN A 10 13.73 -2.67 25.65
N GLN A 11 13.24 -1.80 26.53
CA GLN A 11 11.91 -1.94 27.12
C GLN A 11 10.79 -1.85 26.07
N ARG A 12 10.86 -0.87 25.15
CA ARG A 12 9.87 -0.74 24.06
C ARG A 12 9.91 -1.93 23.10
N CYS A 13 11.11 -2.37 22.72
CA CYS A 13 11.27 -3.59 21.92
C CYS A 13 10.69 -4.83 22.63
N GLN A 14 10.92 -4.97 23.94
CA GLN A 14 10.38 -6.07 24.74
C GLN A 14 8.84 -6.06 24.75
N GLN A 15 8.22 -4.88 24.88
CA GLN A 15 6.77 -4.71 24.79
C GLN A 15 6.23 -5.14 23.43
N ILE A 16 6.91 -4.78 22.34
CA ILE A 16 6.50 -5.16 20.97
C ILE A 16 6.57 -6.68 20.79
N VAL A 17 7.69 -7.33 21.13
CA VAL A 17 7.86 -8.78 20.88
C VAL A 17 6.92 -9.63 21.72
N THR A 18 6.63 -9.21 22.95
CA THR A 18 5.74 -9.94 23.87
C THR A 18 4.27 -9.61 23.73
N SER A 19 3.91 -8.58 22.94
CA SER A 19 2.51 -8.17 22.78
C SER A 19 1.63 -9.30 22.24
N PRO A 20 0.49 -9.63 22.89
CA PRO A 20 -0.44 -10.66 22.43
C PRO A 20 -1.44 -10.17 21.37
N VAL A 21 -1.54 -8.85 21.17
CA VAL A 21 -2.49 -8.23 20.23
C VAL A 21 -1.88 -7.89 18.87
N LEU A 22 -0.56 -8.03 18.73
CA LEU A 22 0.16 -7.73 17.50
C LEU A 22 0.44 -9.00 16.71
N THR A 23 0.18 -8.96 15.40
CA THR A 23 0.63 -9.99 14.47
C THR A 23 2.15 -9.97 14.31
N PRO A 24 2.78 -11.06 13.83
CA PRO A 24 4.21 -11.06 13.54
C PRO A 24 4.66 -9.93 12.60
N GLU A 25 3.83 -9.59 11.62
CA GLU A 25 4.09 -8.49 10.68
C GLU A 25 4.07 -7.12 11.36
N GLN A 26 3.05 -6.86 12.19
CA GLN A 26 2.97 -5.63 12.98
C GLN A 26 4.15 -5.50 13.94
N LYS A 27 4.55 -6.60 14.61
CA LYS A 27 5.73 -6.62 15.47
C LYS A 27 7.00 -6.24 14.70
N ARG A 28 7.22 -6.85 13.53
CA ARG A 28 8.34 -6.52 12.65
C ARG A 28 8.33 -5.03 12.26
N HIS A 29 7.18 -4.50 11.89
CA HIS A 29 7.02 -3.09 11.52
C HIS A 29 7.36 -2.15 12.69
N PHE A 30 6.78 -2.37 13.88
CA PHE A 30 7.05 -1.53 15.04
C PHE A 30 8.50 -1.64 15.53
N LEU A 31 9.11 -2.82 15.47
CA LEU A 31 10.54 -2.96 15.79
C LEU A 31 11.42 -2.16 14.82
N ALA A 32 11.07 -2.12 13.53
CA ALA A 32 11.79 -1.30 12.56
C ALA A 32 11.65 0.20 12.88
N LEU A 33 10.46 0.65 13.29
CA LEU A 33 10.24 2.05 13.71
C LEU A 33 11.04 2.40 14.97
N GLU A 34 11.13 1.50 15.94
CA GLU A 34 11.97 1.72 17.13
C GLU A 34 13.46 1.83 16.77
N ALA A 35 13.94 0.99 15.84
CA ALA A 35 15.30 1.06 15.35
C ALA A 35 15.58 2.35 14.57
N GLU A 36 14.63 2.79 13.76
CA GLU A 36 14.70 4.06 13.03
C GLU A 36 14.76 5.26 13.99
N ASN A 37 13.90 5.31 14.99
CA ASN A 37 13.84 6.39 15.98
C ASN A 37 15.02 6.39 16.97
N ALA A 38 15.78 5.30 17.04
CA ALA A 38 17.02 5.27 17.79
C ALA A 38 18.17 5.98 17.07
N LEU A 39 18.03 6.25 15.76
CA LEU A 39 19.02 7.01 15.00
C LEU A 39 18.85 8.53 15.24
N PRO A 40 19.93 9.32 15.04
CA PRO A 40 19.86 10.77 15.20
C PRO A 40 18.85 11.41 14.24
N TYR A 41 18.04 12.32 14.77
CA TYR A 41 17.17 13.17 13.95
C TYR A 41 18.01 14.12 13.08
N PRO A 42 17.56 14.48 11.86
CA PRO A 42 18.23 15.46 11.02
C PRO A 42 18.47 16.79 11.77
N THR A 43 19.64 17.40 11.57
CA THR A 43 19.90 18.70 12.19
C THR A 43 18.93 19.74 11.63
N LEU A 44 18.15 20.34 12.51
CA LEU A 44 17.24 21.43 12.19
C LEU A 44 17.84 22.78 12.62
N PRO A 45 17.58 23.87 11.87
CA PRO A 45 17.72 25.23 12.39
C PRO A 45 16.93 25.42 13.70
N GLU A 46 17.37 26.35 14.55
CA GLU A 46 16.78 26.57 15.89
C GLU A 46 15.30 26.95 15.83
N ASP A 47 14.92 27.82 14.90
CA ASP A 47 13.53 28.24 14.68
C ASP A 47 12.63 27.08 14.23
N ALA A 48 13.14 26.20 13.36
CA ALA A 48 12.44 24.99 12.94
C ALA A 48 12.31 23.97 14.09
N ARG A 49 13.35 23.82 14.93
CA ARG A 49 13.28 22.99 16.14
C ARG A 49 12.22 23.52 17.09
N GLN A 50 12.25 24.81 17.39
CA GLN A 50 11.25 25.45 18.25
C GLN A 50 9.83 25.28 17.70
N ALA A 51 9.62 25.51 16.40
CA ALA A 51 8.32 25.34 15.78
C ALA A 51 7.81 23.89 15.83
N LEU A 52 8.70 22.90 15.70
CA LEU A 52 8.35 21.48 15.82
C LEU A 52 7.99 21.12 17.26
N ASP A 53 8.78 21.59 18.23
CA ASP A 53 8.57 21.32 19.66
C ASP A 53 7.29 21.99 20.20
N GLU A 54 6.93 23.18 19.67
CA GLU A 54 5.67 23.89 19.96
C GLU A 54 4.45 23.32 19.20
N GLY A 55 4.66 22.39 18.25
CA GLY A 55 3.61 21.81 17.42
C GLY A 55 3.07 22.73 16.33
N VAL A 56 3.79 23.82 15.99
CA VAL A 56 3.47 24.73 14.88
C VAL A 56 3.71 24.02 13.54
N ILE A 57 4.73 23.18 13.46
CA ILE A 57 4.97 22.26 12.33
C ILE A 57 4.94 20.82 12.82
N CYS A 58 4.65 19.90 11.91
CA CYS A 58 4.57 18.47 12.17
C CYS A 58 5.39 17.72 11.13
N ASP A 59 6.28 16.84 11.58
CA ASP A 59 7.07 15.96 10.71
C ASP A 59 6.32 14.66 10.33
N MET A 60 5.01 14.66 10.55
CA MET A 60 4.09 13.55 10.27
C MET A 60 4.39 12.28 11.07
N PHE A 61 5.27 12.34 12.09
CA PHE A 61 5.68 11.20 12.91
C PHE A 61 6.25 10.03 12.08
N GLU A 62 6.94 10.34 10.97
CA GLU A 62 7.46 9.33 10.04
C GLU A 62 8.75 8.65 10.51
N GLY A 63 9.33 9.15 11.59
CA GLY A 63 10.52 8.62 12.22
C GLY A 63 11.75 9.49 11.99
N HIS A 64 12.82 9.22 12.73
CA HIS A 64 14.03 10.05 12.70
C HIS A 64 14.89 9.84 11.46
N ALA A 65 14.85 8.66 10.84
CA ALA A 65 15.78 8.28 9.78
C ALA A 65 15.12 7.32 8.77
N PRO A 66 14.09 7.77 8.03
CA PRO A 66 13.29 6.89 7.18
C PRO A 66 14.16 6.24 6.09
N PHE A 67 14.16 4.92 6.08
CA PHE A 67 14.89 4.10 5.09
C PHE A 67 14.03 3.70 3.88
N LYS A 68 12.75 4.09 3.90
CA LYS A 68 11.75 3.75 2.89
C LYS A 68 11.16 5.03 2.29
N PRO A 69 10.85 5.03 0.98
CA PRO A 69 10.19 6.17 0.37
C PRO A 69 8.79 6.35 0.95
N ARG A 70 8.29 7.59 0.98
CA ARG A 70 6.93 7.86 1.44
C ARG A 70 5.88 7.27 0.50
N TYR A 71 6.04 7.55 -0.78
CA TYR A 71 5.23 7.01 -1.87
C TYR A 71 6.13 6.62 -3.04
N VAL A 72 5.73 5.55 -3.74
CA VAL A 72 6.29 5.19 -5.04
C VAL A 72 5.16 5.00 -6.02
N LEU A 73 5.45 5.29 -7.29
CA LEU A 73 4.52 5.08 -8.40
C LEU A 73 5.17 4.05 -9.34
N PRO A 74 4.99 2.74 -9.08
CA PRO A 74 5.54 1.72 -9.95
C PRO A 74 4.91 1.80 -11.34
N ASP A 75 5.73 1.57 -12.37
CA ASP A 75 5.23 1.40 -13.73
C ASP A 75 4.66 -0.01 -13.88
N TYR A 76 3.42 -0.18 -13.42
CA TYR A 76 2.70 -1.46 -13.46
C TYR A 76 2.50 -1.96 -14.88
N ALA A 77 2.34 -1.07 -15.87
CA ALA A 77 2.19 -1.46 -17.27
C ALA A 77 3.47 -2.11 -17.80
N ARG A 78 4.64 -1.51 -17.50
CA ARG A 78 5.93 -2.09 -17.87
C ARG A 78 6.17 -3.42 -17.16
N PHE A 79 5.81 -3.54 -15.89
CA PHE A 79 5.93 -4.80 -15.16
C PHE A 79 5.02 -5.89 -15.74
N LEU A 80 3.75 -5.58 -16.04
CA LEU A 80 2.85 -6.55 -16.66
C LEU A 80 3.30 -6.96 -18.06
N ALA A 81 3.89 -6.04 -18.83
CA ALA A 81 4.38 -6.36 -20.18
C ALA A 81 5.63 -7.25 -20.18
N ASN A 82 6.54 -7.04 -19.22
CA ASN A 82 7.88 -7.66 -19.26
C ASN A 82 8.14 -8.69 -18.16
N GLY A 83 7.31 -8.71 -17.12
CA GLY A 83 7.58 -9.43 -15.88
C GLY A 83 8.71 -8.78 -15.07
N SER A 84 9.41 -9.59 -14.28
CA SER A 84 10.58 -9.16 -13.51
C SER A 84 11.58 -10.29 -13.40
N GLN A 85 12.80 -10.06 -13.89
CA GLN A 85 13.90 -11.00 -13.74
C GLN A 85 14.25 -11.23 -12.27
N TRP A 86 14.13 -10.20 -11.41
CA TRP A 86 14.43 -10.32 -9.98
C TRP A 86 13.41 -11.20 -9.25
N LEU A 87 12.14 -11.17 -9.69
CA LEU A 87 11.08 -12.02 -9.14
C LEU A 87 10.96 -13.36 -9.88
N GLU A 88 11.75 -13.59 -10.93
CA GLU A 88 11.64 -14.75 -11.82
C GLU A 88 10.23 -14.90 -12.44
N LEU A 89 9.63 -13.78 -12.81
CA LEU A 89 8.29 -13.71 -13.39
C LEU A 89 8.34 -13.30 -14.87
N GLU A 90 7.61 -14.01 -15.71
CA GLU A 90 7.32 -13.60 -17.09
C GLU A 90 6.24 -12.50 -17.13
N GLY A 91 6.12 -11.80 -18.26
CA GLY A 91 5.03 -10.87 -18.50
C GLY A 91 3.66 -11.56 -18.64
N ALA A 92 2.60 -10.83 -18.31
CA ALA A 92 1.22 -11.32 -18.37
C ALA A 92 0.81 -11.67 -19.80
N LYS A 93 0.17 -12.83 -19.97
CA LYS A 93 -0.40 -13.26 -21.26
C LYS A 93 -1.91 -13.06 -21.28
N ASP A 94 -2.55 -13.19 -20.13
CA ASP A 94 -3.99 -13.03 -19.94
C ASP A 94 -4.35 -12.34 -18.61
N LEU A 95 -5.66 -12.24 -18.34
CA LEU A 95 -6.19 -11.57 -17.16
C LEU A 95 -5.79 -12.26 -15.85
N GLU A 96 -5.67 -13.59 -15.83
CA GLU A 96 -5.28 -14.32 -14.62
C GLU A 96 -3.83 -14.02 -14.27
N ASP A 97 -2.94 -14.04 -15.28
CA ASP A 97 -1.55 -13.62 -15.11
C ASP A 97 -1.49 -12.19 -14.58
N ALA A 98 -2.24 -11.25 -15.18
CA ALA A 98 -2.19 -9.85 -14.79
C ALA A 98 -2.63 -9.63 -13.32
N LEU A 99 -3.72 -10.27 -12.89
CA LEU A 99 -4.21 -10.18 -11.51
C LEU A 99 -3.23 -10.81 -10.51
N SER A 100 -2.65 -11.96 -10.87
CA SER A 100 -1.65 -12.66 -10.06
C SER A 100 -0.36 -11.85 -9.92
N LEU A 101 0.16 -11.33 -11.04
CA LEU A 101 1.38 -10.52 -11.08
C LEU A 101 1.21 -9.23 -10.29
N LEU A 102 0.09 -8.51 -10.41
CA LEU A 102 -0.18 -7.32 -9.60
C LEU A 102 -0.22 -7.66 -8.10
N THR A 103 -0.87 -8.77 -7.73
CA THR A 103 -0.92 -9.26 -6.35
C THR A 103 0.50 -9.49 -5.79
N ILE A 104 1.37 -10.13 -6.57
CA ILE A 104 2.76 -10.36 -6.19
C ILE A 104 3.52 -9.04 -6.08
N LEU A 105 3.42 -8.16 -7.08
CA LEU A 105 4.17 -6.91 -7.08
C LEU A 105 3.77 -6.01 -5.92
N TYR A 106 2.47 -5.90 -5.62
CA TYR A 106 1.97 -5.12 -4.48
C TYR A 106 2.61 -5.53 -3.16
N HIS A 107 2.94 -6.81 -2.96
CA HIS A 107 3.67 -7.25 -1.77
C HIS A 107 5.07 -6.62 -1.63
N HIS A 108 5.70 -6.25 -2.75
CA HIS A 108 7.06 -5.73 -2.81
C HIS A 108 7.14 -4.20 -2.96
N VAL A 109 6.01 -3.51 -3.15
CA VAL A 109 5.99 -2.06 -3.32
C VAL A 109 6.14 -1.38 -1.95
N PRO A 110 7.25 -0.69 -1.68
CA PRO A 110 7.48 -0.05 -0.40
C PRO A 110 6.72 1.28 -0.28
N SER A 111 6.44 1.67 0.95
CA SER A 111 5.94 3.00 1.30
C SER A 111 6.26 3.31 2.76
N VAL A 112 5.85 4.49 3.24
CA VAL A 112 5.91 4.84 4.67
C VAL A 112 5.13 3.84 5.56
N THR A 113 4.06 3.23 5.05
CA THR A 113 3.27 2.20 5.77
C THR A 113 3.77 0.78 5.51
N SER A 114 4.80 0.62 4.68
CA SER A 114 5.30 -0.68 4.20
C SER A 114 4.29 -1.46 3.33
N MET A 115 3.29 -0.77 2.77
CA MET A 115 2.29 -1.30 1.84
C MET A 115 2.09 -0.34 0.65
N PRO A 116 1.71 -0.81 -0.55
CA PRO A 116 1.47 0.06 -1.68
C PRO A 116 0.34 1.04 -1.41
N VAL A 117 0.61 2.31 -1.70
CA VAL A 117 -0.40 3.37 -1.62
C VAL A 117 -1.06 3.56 -3.00
N TYR A 118 -0.30 3.48 -4.09
CA TYR A 118 -0.83 3.59 -5.45
C TYR A 118 -0.93 2.22 -6.11
N LEU A 119 -2.15 1.80 -6.50
CA LEU A 119 -2.39 0.52 -7.17
C LEU A 119 -2.51 0.63 -8.69
N GLY A 120 -2.20 1.78 -9.29
CA GLY A 120 -2.33 1.94 -10.74
C GLY A 120 -3.73 2.38 -11.19
N GLN A 121 -3.86 2.58 -12.49
CA GLN A 121 -5.14 2.76 -13.18
C GLN A 121 -5.64 1.38 -13.63
N LEU A 122 -6.37 0.68 -12.75
CA LEU A 122 -6.60 -0.76 -12.89
C LEU A 122 -7.38 -1.13 -14.15
N ASP A 123 -8.34 -0.31 -14.55
CA ASP A 123 -9.10 -0.46 -15.78
C ASP A 123 -8.17 -0.44 -17.00
N ALA A 124 -7.34 0.59 -17.13
CA ALA A 124 -6.39 0.72 -18.23
C ALA A 124 -5.29 -0.36 -18.20
N LEU A 125 -4.82 -0.75 -17.01
CA LEU A 125 -3.78 -1.77 -16.84
C LEU A 125 -4.28 -3.16 -17.23
N LEU A 126 -5.52 -3.50 -16.89
CA LEU A 126 -6.06 -4.84 -17.11
C LEU A 126 -6.72 -5.00 -18.48
N GLN A 127 -7.21 -3.91 -19.09
CA GLN A 127 -7.90 -3.93 -20.39
C GLN A 127 -7.16 -4.73 -21.49
N PRO A 128 -5.83 -4.62 -21.68
CA PRO A 128 -5.11 -5.39 -22.70
C PRO A 128 -5.18 -6.91 -22.50
N TYR A 129 -5.48 -7.36 -21.29
CA TYR A 129 -5.48 -8.77 -20.87
C TYR A 129 -6.88 -9.38 -20.83
N VAL A 130 -7.92 -8.56 -20.98
CA VAL A 130 -9.31 -9.00 -21.14
C VAL A 130 -9.53 -9.45 -22.58
N ARG A 131 -9.55 -10.78 -22.79
CA ARG A 131 -9.77 -11.40 -24.12
C ARG A 131 -11.23 -11.87 -24.26
N ILE A 132 -11.51 -12.84 -25.13
CA ILE A 132 -12.85 -13.42 -25.37
C ILE A 132 -13.33 -14.15 -24.11
N ILE A 133 -13.79 -13.40 -23.12
CA ILE A 133 -14.39 -13.86 -21.87
C ILE A 133 -15.69 -13.08 -21.65
N THR A 134 -16.67 -13.72 -21.02
CA THR A 134 -17.96 -13.08 -20.73
C THR A 134 -17.82 -12.04 -19.63
N GLN A 135 -18.74 -11.07 -19.59
CA GLN A 135 -18.76 -10.07 -18.52
C GLN A 135 -18.85 -10.72 -17.13
N ASP A 136 -19.73 -11.72 -16.95
CA ASP A 136 -19.86 -12.45 -15.68
C ASP A 136 -18.55 -13.08 -15.22
N ALA A 137 -17.76 -13.59 -16.17
CA ALA A 137 -16.46 -14.19 -15.88
C ALA A 137 -15.44 -13.14 -15.42
N ILE A 138 -15.47 -11.94 -16.00
CA ILE A 138 -14.66 -10.79 -15.58
C ILE A 138 -15.07 -10.36 -14.16
N ASP A 139 -16.36 -10.15 -13.93
CA ASP A 139 -16.89 -9.64 -12.67
C ASP A 139 -16.51 -10.54 -11.49
N ILE A 140 -16.57 -11.87 -11.66
CA ILE A 140 -16.16 -12.83 -10.63
C ILE A 140 -14.67 -12.68 -10.28
N ARG A 141 -13.80 -12.49 -11.28
CA ARG A 141 -12.35 -12.36 -11.10
C ARG A 141 -12.01 -11.05 -10.41
N ILE A 142 -12.58 -9.96 -10.91
CA ILE A 142 -12.39 -8.63 -10.36
C ILE A 142 -12.90 -8.55 -8.93
N LYS A 143 -14.07 -9.13 -8.62
CA LYS A 143 -14.58 -9.24 -7.24
C LYS A 143 -13.63 -9.98 -6.30
N ARG A 144 -12.98 -11.05 -6.77
CA ARG A 144 -11.98 -11.78 -5.98
C ARG A 144 -10.72 -10.94 -5.74
N PHE A 145 -10.26 -10.23 -6.76
CA PHE A 145 -9.14 -9.32 -6.66
C PHE A 145 -9.42 -8.17 -5.68
N TRP A 146 -10.59 -7.54 -5.75
CA TRP A 146 -11.01 -6.52 -4.78
C TRP A 146 -11.04 -7.04 -3.35
N ARG A 147 -11.56 -8.26 -3.14
CA ARG A 147 -11.55 -8.89 -1.83
C ARG A 147 -10.13 -9.13 -1.33
N TYR A 148 -9.20 -9.49 -2.21
CA TYR A 148 -7.79 -9.58 -1.83
C TYR A 148 -7.28 -8.22 -1.34
N LEU A 149 -7.43 -7.16 -2.16
CA LEU A 149 -6.97 -5.81 -1.81
C LEU A 149 -7.55 -5.34 -0.46
N ASP A 150 -8.86 -5.48 -0.26
CA ASP A 150 -9.56 -5.12 1.00
C ASP A 150 -9.05 -5.88 2.23
N ARG A 151 -8.57 -7.11 2.05
CA ARG A 151 -8.15 -7.98 3.16
C ARG A 151 -6.67 -7.96 3.43
N THR A 152 -5.83 -7.52 2.49
CA THR A 152 -4.37 -7.56 2.62
C THR A 152 -3.72 -6.19 2.66
N LEU A 153 -4.40 -5.14 2.22
CA LEU A 153 -3.85 -3.77 2.16
C LEU A 153 -4.70 -2.79 3.00
N PRO A 154 -4.67 -2.89 4.34
CA PRO A 154 -5.45 -2.04 5.25
C PRO A 154 -4.87 -0.63 5.42
N ASP A 155 -4.48 0.03 4.33
CA ASP A 155 -3.92 1.39 4.34
C ASP A 155 -4.99 2.43 3.96
N ALA A 156 -5.20 3.42 4.84
CA ALA A 156 -6.18 4.48 4.64
C ALA A 156 -5.86 5.42 3.46
N PHE A 157 -4.61 5.44 2.99
CA PHE A 157 -4.16 6.26 1.87
C PHE A 157 -4.15 5.48 0.55
N MET A 158 -4.39 4.17 0.58
CA MET A 158 -4.38 3.33 -0.61
C MET A 158 -5.46 3.78 -1.60
N HIS A 159 -5.08 3.91 -2.87
CA HIS A 159 -6.00 4.24 -3.94
C HIS A 159 -5.73 3.40 -5.19
N ALA A 160 -6.82 2.88 -5.74
CA ALA A 160 -6.88 2.30 -7.07
C ALA A 160 -7.62 3.29 -7.96
N ASN A 161 -6.94 3.77 -9.00
CA ASN A 161 -7.54 4.74 -9.91
C ASN A 161 -8.35 3.98 -10.97
N ILE A 162 -9.49 4.55 -11.32
CA ILE A 162 -10.31 4.13 -12.46
C ILE A 162 -10.46 5.36 -13.34
N GLY A 163 -10.08 5.25 -14.61
CA GLY A 163 -10.02 6.38 -15.53
C GLY A 163 -11.40 6.90 -15.96
N PRO A 164 -11.45 8.04 -16.66
CA PRO A 164 -12.71 8.61 -17.19
C PRO A 164 -13.16 7.95 -18.50
N ALA A 165 -12.39 7.04 -19.07
CA ALA A 165 -12.68 6.42 -20.36
C ALA A 165 -13.62 5.23 -20.20
N ASP A 166 -14.58 5.10 -21.12
CA ASP A 166 -15.46 3.93 -21.21
C ASP A 166 -14.63 2.69 -21.60
N ALA A 167 -14.14 1.97 -20.59
CA ALA A 167 -13.55 0.65 -20.76
C ALA A 167 -14.63 -0.44 -20.68
N PHE A 168 -14.42 -1.59 -21.32
CA PHE A 168 -15.31 -2.76 -21.16
C PHE A 168 -15.41 -3.20 -19.69
N MET A 169 -14.33 -2.97 -18.94
CA MET A 169 -14.21 -3.16 -17.49
C MET A 169 -14.99 -2.14 -16.64
N HIS A 170 -15.42 -1.01 -17.21
CA HIS A 170 -15.88 0.16 -16.45
C HIS A 170 -17.24 -0.03 -15.78
N ALA A 171 -18.10 -0.88 -16.35
CA ALA A 171 -19.50 -0.99 -15.95
C ALA A 171 -19.76 -1.51 -14.52
N ASN A 172 -18.80 -2.18 -13.87
CA ASN A 172 -19.04 -2.80 -12.55
C ASN A 172 -17.93 -2.59 -11.50
N ILE A 173 -16.85 -1.88 -11.84
CA ILE A 173 -15.70 -1.74 -10.93
C ILE A 173 -15.93 -0.67 -9.85
N GLY A 174 -16.65 0.41 -10.15
CA GLY A 174 -16.70 1.59 -9.27
C GLY A 174 -17.70 1.55 -8.12
N CYS A 175 -18.79 0.77 -8.20
CA CYS A 175 -19.96 1.03 -7.33
C CYS A 175 -20.58 -0.17 -6.60
N GLN A 176 -20.40 -1.42 -7.07
CA GLN A 176 -21.13 -2.57 -6.49
C GLN A 176 -20.34 -3.39 -5.46
N TYR A 177 -19.01 -3.26 -5.41
CA TYR A 177 -18.15 -4.20 -4.64
C TYR A 177 -17.32 -3.56 -3.55
N TRP A 178 -17.28 -2.23 -3.48
CA TRP A 178 -16.62 -1.51 -2.41
C TRP A 178 -17.69 -1.01 -1.42
N PRO A 179 -17.75 -1.50 -0.18
CA PRO A 179 -18.58 -0.90 0.85
C PRO A 179 -17.93 0.41 1.28
N CYS A 180 -17.95 1.44 0.42
CA CYS A 180 -17.49 2.75 0.80
C CYS A 180 -18.59 3.42 1.58
N ARG A 181 -18.36 3.59 2.89
CA ARG A 181 -18.88 4.75 3.60
C ARG A 181 -18.37 6.07 3.02
N TYR A 182 -17.44 6.09 2.05
CA TYR A 182 -16.84 7.29 1.50
C TYR A 182 -16.58 7.20 -0.03
N ALA A 183 -17.57 7.60 -0.82
CA ALA A 183 -17.47 7.97 -2.24
C ALA A 183 -17.56 6.87 -3.33
N CYS A 184 -18.72 6.83 -3.99
CA CYS A 184 -18.88 7.04 -5.44
C CYS A 184 -20.38 7.27 -5.74
N HIS A 185 -20.85 8.52 -5.61
CA HIS A 185 -22.14 8.94 -6.21
C HIS A 185 -21.82 9.50 -7.60
N THR A 186 -21.87 8.65 -8.61
CA THR A 186 -21.75 9.06 -10.03
C THR A 186 -23.12 9.21 -10.70
N SER A 187 -24.23 9.13 -9.97
CA SER A 187 -25.58 9.17 -10.57
C SER A 187 -26.17 10.56 -10.79
N ASP A 188 -25.60 11.64 -10.22
CA ASP A 188 -26.32 12.93 -10.13
C ASP A 188 -25.75 14.05 -11.00
N PHE A 189 -24.89 13.74 -12.00
CA PHE A 189 -24.34 14.77 -12.91
C PHE A 189 -24.82 14.70 -14.37
N ALA A 190 -25.80 13.85 -14.68
CA ALA A 190 -26.43 13.88 -16.00
C ALA A 190 -27.90 13.43 -15.94
N ARG A 191 -28.75 14.27 -15.35
CA ARG A 191 -30.15 14.52 -15.75
C ARG A 191 -30.76 15.66 -14.95
#